data_AF-A0A671QGP8-F1
#
_entry.id   AF-A0A671QGP8-F1
#
_cell.length_a   1.000
_cell.length_b   1.000
_cell.length_c   1.000
_cell.angle_alpha   90.00
_cell.angle_beta   90.00
_cell.angle_gamma   90.00
#
_symmetry.space_group_name_H-M   'P 1'
#
loop_
_entity.id
_entity.type
_entity.pdbx_description
1 polymer ?
#
loop_
_entity_poly.entity_id
_entity_poly.type
_entity_poly.pdbx_seq_one_letter_code
_entity_poly.pdbx_strand_id
1 'polypeptide(L)'
;MSDTRRRVKVYTLNEERQWEDRGTGHVCCSEPDSLTVTGEADGSLLLESKINPDTAYQKQQDTLIVWSEAENYDLALSFQEKAGCDEIWEKICQVQGKDPSVEITQDPGDESEEERLEDMLESGHPLELPPCEPGCLEELEELVMSVLPSPVRREKLALALLSSGYIRKLLQLFRASEEEGDRRGLQQLHQIVRGLLLLNKATLLEVMFSDDCIMDVVGCLEYEPALLQPKSHRQFLTETARFREVIPIRDSELRQKIHQTYRVQYIQDIILPTHSVLEDNFLSTLSSFIFFNKVEIVSMLQEDEKFLTEVFAQLTDEATEDSKRRELVNFFKEFCAFSQTLQPQNRDAFFKTLANLGILPALEIVMGMEDEQVKSAAMDIFSYLVEFSPSVVREFIMQEPQQADDDVLLINVVIKQMICDSDPELGGAVQLMGLLRTLMDPENMLAPASKAEKSEFLSFFYKYCMHVLTAPLLCFYVLLATANAQVLFSSSS
;
A
#
# COMPACT_ATOMS: atom_id res chain seq x y z
N MET A 1 -25.03 23.78 -50.86
CA MET A 1 -23.81 23.61 -50.05
C MET A 1 -24.30 23.73 -48.62
N SER A 2 -24.34 22.63 -47.88
CA SER A 2 -24.72 22.62 -46.47
C SER A 2 -23.77 23.56 -45.72
N ASP A 3 -24.31 24.41 -44.86
CA ASP A 3 -23.54 25.42 -44.12
C ASP A 3 -22.72 24.76 -43.01
N THR A 4 -21.69 23.99 -43.41
CA THR A 4 -20.81 23.21 -42.53
C THR A 4 -20.05 24.11 -41.56
N ARG A 5 -19.91 25.38 -41.90
CA ARG A 5 -19.28 26.40 -41.08
C ARG A 5 -19.96 26.54 -39.71
N ARG A 6 -21.27 26.38 -39.63
CA ARG A 6 -22.04 26.54 -38.38
C ARG A 6 -22.39 25.21 -37.72
N ARG A 7 -21.90 24.09 -38.25
CA ARG A 7 -22.23 22.76 -37.73
C ARG A 7 -21.44 22.46 -36.46
N VAL A 8 -22.15 22.12 -35.38
CA VAL A 8 -21.62 21.87 -34.04
C VAL A 8 -22.21 20.61 -33.42
N LYS A 9 -21.44 19.96 -32.54
CA LYS A 9 -21.95 19.01 -31.56
C LYS A 9 -22.11 19.68 -30.21
N VAL A 10 -23.22 19.41 -29.53
CA VAL A 10 -23.54 19.94 -28.21
C VAL A 10 -23.25 18.88 -27.16
N TYR A 11 -22.53 19.25 -26.10
CA TYR A 11 -22.24 18.37 -24.97
C TYR A 11 -22.69 19.01 -23.66
N THR A 12 -23.16 18.17 -22.74
CA THR A 12 -23.44 18.54 -21.33
C THR A 12 -22.69 17.61 -20.40
N LEU A 13 -22.12 18.12 -19.31
CA LEU A 13 -21.52 17.28 -18.28
C LEU A 13 -22.60 16.70 -17.35
N ASN A 14 -22.56 15.40 -17.08
CA ASN A 14 -23.51 14.72 -16.19
C ASN A 14 -23.02 14.67 -14.71
N GLU A 15 -23.85 14.14 -13.81
CA GLU A 15 -23.54 14.01 -12.37
C GLU A 15 -22.28 13.14 -12.08
N GLU A 16 -21.91 12.25 -13.00
CA GLU A 16 -20.72 11.40 -12.92
C GLU A 16 -19.46 12.06 -13.51
N ARG A 17 -19.52 13.37 -13.85
CA ARG A 17 -18.46 14.15 -14.50
C ARG A 17 -18.02 13.60 -15.87
N GLN A 18 -18.95 13.05 -16.64
CA GLN A 18 -18.73 12.60 -18.01
C GLN A 18 -19.51 13.47 -19.02
N TRP A 19 -18.89 13.77 -20.16
CA TRP A 19 -19.52 14.55 -21.23
C TRP A 19 -20.51 13.69 -22.03
N GLU A 20 -21.79 14.09 -22.02
CA GLU A 20 -22.88 13.45 -22.75
C GLU A 20 -23.17 14.21 -24.06
N ASP A 21 -23.22 13.50 -25.21
CA ASP A 21 -23.54 14.05 -26.53
C ASP A 21 -25.06 14.31 -26.64
N ARG A 22 -25.45 15.57 -26.74
CA ARG A 22 -26.85 16.02 -26.87
C ARG A 22 -27.35 16.05 -28.31
N GLY A 23 -26.46 15.84 -29.29
CA GLY A 23 -26.78 15.83 -30.70
C GLY A 23 -25.96 16.80 -31.54
N THR A 24 -26.19 16.75 -32.84
CA THR A 24 -25.51 17.59 -33.84
C THR A 24 -26.50 18.55 -34.50
N GLY A 25 -26.10 19.82 -34.63
CA GLY A 25 -26.95 20.87 -35.17
C GLY A 25 -26.16 22.04 -35.74
N HIS A 26 -26.86 23.12 -36.06
CA HIS A 26 -26.28 24.36 -36.56
C HIS A 26 -26.44 25.47 -35.54
N VAL A 27 -25.34 26.10 -35.14
CA VAL A 27 -25.33 27.19 -34.15
C VAL A 27 -25.65 28.54 -34.81
N CYS A 28 -26.50 29.32 -34.16
CA CYS A 28 -26.81 30.69 -34.50
C CYS A 28 -26.80 31.56 -33.24
N CYS A 29 -26.34 32.80 -33.38
CA CYS A 29 -26.51 33.83 -32.36
C CYS A 29 -27.67 34.72 -32.80
N SER A 30 -28.77 34.73 -32.04
CA SER A 30 -29.99 35.52 -32.30
C SER A 30 -30.14 36.66 -31.31
N GLU A 31 -30.81 37.75 -31.71
CA GLU A 31 -31.18 38.82 -30.78
C GLU A 31 -32.33 38.34 -29.86
N PRO A 32 -32.25 38.54 -28.52
CA PRO A 32 -31.22 39.25 -27.75
C PRO A 32 -30.06 38.34 -27.30
N ASP A 33 -28.90 38.44 -27.97
CA ASP A 33 -27.61 37.81 -27.65
C ASP A 33 -27.66 36.39 -27.06
N SER A 34 -28.37 35.49 -27.73
CA SER A 34 -28.52 34.10 -27.33
C SER A 34 -27.92 33.13 -28.35
N LEU A 35 -27.13 32.17 -27.86
CA LEU A 35 -26.66 31.03 -28.62
C LEU A 35 -27.77 29.98 -28.72
N THR A 36 -28.19 29.68 -29.95
CA THR A 36 -29.17 28.64 -30.23
C THR A 36 -28.57 27.59 -31.15
N VAL A 37 -28.85 26.31 -30.91
CA VAL A 37 -28.44 25.21 -31.79
C VAL A 37 -29.66 24.47 -32.29
N THR A 38 -29.86 24.46 -33.61
CA THR A 38 -30.98 23.75 -34.26
C THR A 38 -30.50 22.41 -34.80
N GLY A 39 -31.12 21.31 -34.38
CA GLY A 39 -30.76 19.94 -34.75
C GLY A 39 -30.94 19.66 -36.24
N GLU A 40 -29.97 18.94 -36.83
CA GLU A 40 -29.99 18.65 -38.27
C GLU A 40 -30.97 17.54 -38.67
N ALA A 41 -31.41 16.71 -37.72
CA ALA A 41 -32.26 15.55 -37.97
C ALA A 41 -33.74 15.91 -38.10
N ASP A 42 -34.24 16.83 -37.27
CA ASP A 42 -35.66 17.12 -37.11
C ASP A 42 -35.98 18.62 -36.92
N GLY A 43 -34.96 19.48 -36.93
CA GLY A 43 -35.11 20.92 -36.67
C GLY A 43 -35.44 21.27 -35.22
N SER A 44 -35.27 20.34 -34.28
CA SER A 44 -35.46 20.58 -32.86
C SER A 44 -34.45 21.57 -32.29
N LEU A 45 -34.79 22.21 -31.17
CA LEU A 45 -33.88 23.08 -30.43
C LEU A 45 -33.04 22.21 -29.49
N LEU A 46 -31.73 22.11 -29.75
CA LEU A 46 -30.79 21.31 -28.95
C LEU A 46 -30.18 22.11 -27.80
N LEU A 47 -30.00 23.41 -27.98
CA LEU A 47 -29.45 24.33 -26.99
C LEU A 47 -30.06 25.72 -27.20
N GLU A 48 -30.41 26.39 -26.12
CA GLU A 48 -30.67 27.83 -26.05
C GLU A 48 -30.00 28.35 -24.79
N SER A 49 -28.97 29.17 -24.97
CA SER A 49 -28.11 29.70 -23.91
C SER A 49 -27.94 31.19 -24.12
N LYS A 50 -28.19 31.98 -23.07
CA LYS A 50 -28.02 33.44 -23.15
C LYS A 50 -26.57 33.81 -22.87
N ILE A 51 -25.99 34.66 -23.69
CA ILE A 51 -24.63 35.17 -23.44
C ILE A 51 -24.71 36.18 -22.28
N ASN A 52 -24.30 35.75 -21.08
CA ASN A 52 -24.30 36.60 -19.89
C ASN A 52 -22.96 37.34 -19.75
N PRO A 53 -22.95 38.60 -19.29
CA PRO A 53 -21.71 39.36 -19.08
C PRO A 53 -20.75 38.70 -18.08
N ASP A 54 -21.30 38.03 -17.06
CA ASP A 54 -20.54 37.48 -15.92
C ASP A 54 -20.16 36.00 -16.10
N THR A 55 -20.56 35.36 -17.21
CA THR A 55 -20.23 33.94 -17.47
C THR A 55 -18.84 33.82 -18.11
N ALA A 56 -18.02 32.92 -17.58
CA ALA A 56 -16.73 32.57 -18.16
C ALA A 56 -16.89 31.61 -19.34
N TYR A 57 -16.63 32.11 -20.55
CA TYR A 57 -16.50 31.29 -21.75
C TYR A 57 -15.02 31.01 -22.02
N GLN A 58 -14.70 29.78 -22.38
CA GLN A 58 -13.34 29.35 -22.74
C GLN A 58 -13.31 28.79 -24.15
N LYS A 59 -12.33 29.23 -24.94
CA LYS A 59 -12.04 28.67 -26.26
C LYS A 59 -10.88 27.70 -26.15
N GLN A 60 -11.12 26.44 -26.49
CA GLN A 60 -10.11 25.38 -26.43
C GLN A 60 -9.84 24.81 -27.82
N GLN A 61 -8.56 24.52 -28.10
CA GLN A 61 -8.11 23.80 -29.31
C GLN A 61 -8.66 24.37 -30.63
N ASP A 62 -8.89 25.68 -30.70
CA ASP A 62 -9.43 26.42 -31.87
C ASP A 62 -10.84 26.04 -32.36
N THR A 63 -11.44 24.96 -31.87
CA THR A 63 -12.74 24.45 -32.36
C THR A 63 -13.73 24.10 -31.25
N LEU A 64 -13.42 24.40 -29.99
CA LEU A 64 -14.27 24.09 -28.84
C LEU A 64 -14.55 25.36 -28.04
N ILE A 65 -15.81 25.57 -27.65
CA ILE A 65 -16.20 26.62 -26.70
C ILE A 65 -16.89 25.95 -25.52
N VAL A 66 -16.44 26.22 -24.29
CA VAL A 66 -16.93 25.61 -23.05
C VAL A 66 -17.32 26.70 -22.06
N TRP A 67 -18.43 26.52 -21.35
CA TRP A 67 -18.88 27.41 -20.28
C TRP A 67 -19.82 26.70 -19.31
N SER A 68 -20.10 27.33 -18.17
CA SER A 68 -21.02 26.81 -17.16
C SER A 68 -22.22 27.74 -16.98
N GLU A 69 -23.43 27.19 -16.93
CA GLU A 69 -24.66 27.90 -16.59
C GLU A 69 -25.18 27.46 -15.21
N ALA A 70 -25.38 28.42 -14.29
CA ALA A 70 -25.78 28.15 -12.89
C ALA A 70 -24.83 27.19 -12.14
N GLU A 71 -25.14 26.84 -10.90
CA GLU A 71 -24.18 26.19 -9.98
C GLU A 71 -23.74 24.77 -10.34
N ASN A 72 -24.19 24.12 -11.44
CA ASN A 72 -23.76 22.75 -11.81
C ASN A 72 -24.12 22.34 -13.26
N TYR A 73 -24.04 23.22 -14.27
CA TYR A 73 -24.42 22.87 -15.65
C TYR A 73 -23.34 23.26 -16.66
N ASP A 74 -22.40 22.35 -16.93
CA ASP A 74 -21.32 22.57 -17.90
C ASP A 74 -21.75 22.21 -19.32
N LEU A 75 -21.49 23.13 -20.24
CA LEU A 75 -21.88 23.08 -21.64
C LEU A 75 -20.65 23.21 -22.54
N ALA A 76 -20.65 22.47 -23.66
CA ALA A 76 -19.63 22.62 -24.68
C ALA A 76 -20.20 22.55 -26.09
N LEU A 77 -19.67 23.40 -26.98
CA LEU A 77 -19.91 23.40 -28.41
C LEU A 77 -18.63 22.99 -29.14
N SER A 78 -18.65 21.82 -29.76
CA SER A 78 -17.56 21.35 -30.63
C SER A 78 -17.90 21.65 -32.08
N PHE A 79 -17.16 22.57 -32.68
CA PHE A 79 -17.34 23.03 -34.05
C PHE A 79 -16.66 22.09 -35.04
N GLN A 80 -17.30 21.87 -36.18
CA GLN A 80 -16.69 21.12 -37.27
C GLN A 80 -15.58 21.92 -37.96
N GLU A 81 -15.70 23.25 -38.01
CA GLU A 81 -14.75 24.15 -38.66
C GLU A 81 -14.31 25.29 -37.73
N LYS A 82 -13.00 25.55 -37.67
CA LYS A 82 -12.41 26.67 -36.91
C LYS A 82 -13.05 28.02 -37.26
N ALA A 83 -13.30 28.27 -38.55
CA ALA A 83 -13.90 29.52 -39.02
C ALA A 83 -15.33 29.78 -38.50
N GLY A 84 -16.03 28.75 -38.03
CA GLY A 84 -17.30 28.86 -37.33
C GLY A 84 -17.14 29.13 -35.84
N CYS A 85 -16.17 28.46 -35.21
CA CYS A 85 -15.80 28.70 -33.82
C CYS A 85 -15.35 30.16 -33.62
N ASP A 86 -14.47 30.66 -34.49
CA ASP A 86 -14.00 32.04 -34.49
C ASP A 86 -15.15 33.05 -34.59
N GLU A 87 -16.13 32.81 -35.49
CA GLU A 87 -17.29 33.70 -35.66
C GLU A 87 -18.16 33.78 -34.40
N ILE A 88 -18.38 32.65 -33.72
CA ILE A 88 -19.17 32.63 -32.49
C ILE A 88 -18.37 33.21 -31.32
N TRP A 89 -17.07 32.93 -31.26
CA TRP A 89 -16.18 33.48 -30.24
C TRP A 89 -16.09 35.00 -30.30
N GLU A 90 -15.95 35.57 -31.50
CA GLU A 90 -15.96 37.02 -31.71
C GLU A 90 -17.27 37.65 -31.20
N LYS A 91 -18.42 37.01 -31.42
CA LYS A 91 -19.71 37.50 -30.92
C LYS A 91 -19.80 37.43 -29.39
N ILE A 92 -19.36 36.34 -28.78
CA ILE A 92 -19.31 36.21 -27.30
C ILE A 92 -18.42 37.33 -26.72
N CYS A 93 -17.22 37.51 -27.27
CA CYS A 93 -16.30 38.56 -26.84
C CYS A 93 -16.90 39.96 -27.03
N GLN A 94 -17.58 40.20 -28.16
CA GLN A 94 -18.25 41.46 -28.44
C GLN A 94 -19.36 41.78 -27.43
N VAL A 95 -20.19 40.80 -27.07
CA VAL A 95 -21.26 40.95 -26.07
C VAL A 95 -20.66 41.25 -24.68
N GLN A 96 -19.51 40.65 -24.35
CA GLN A 96 -18.83 40.87 -23.06
C GLN A 96 -17.82 42.03 -23.04
N GLY A 97 -17.61 42.73 -24.17
CA GLY A 97 -16.65 43.83 -24.27
C GLY A 97 -15.19 43.41 -24.16
N LYS A 98 -14.84 42.18 -24.55
CA LYS A 98 -13.50 41.60 -24.51
C LYS A 98 -12.85 41.55 -25.90
N ASP A 99 -11.52 41.48 -25.94
CA ASP A 99 -10.78 41.32 -27.18
C ASP A 99 -10.85 39.85 -27.65
N PRO A 100 -11.24 39.54 -28.91
CA PRO A 100 -11.33 38.17 -29.42
C PRO A 100 -10.02 37.36 -29.40
N SER A 101 -8.87 38.00 -29.15
CA SER A 101 -7.58 37.32 -28.96
C SER A 101 -7.42 36.60 -27.61
N VAL A 102 -8.31 36.84 -26.66
CA VAL A 102 -8.31 36.10 -25.38
C VAL A 102 -8.79 34.67 -25.59
N GLU A 103 -8.25 33.74 -24.81
CA GLU A 103 -8.73 32.33 -24.76
C GLU A 103 -9.87 32.16 -23.74
N ILE A 104 -10.02 33.10 -22.81
CA ILE A 104 -11.03 33.09 -21.74
C ILE A 104 -11.61 34.49 -21.59
N THR A 105 -12.94 34.63 -21.63
CA THR A 105 -13.60 35.94 -21.68
C THR A 105 -13.87 36.56 -20.31
N GLN A 106 -14.26 35.74 -19.33
CA GLN A 106 -14.28 36.09 -17.92
C GLN A 106 -13.50 35.03 -17.17
N ASP A 107 -12.79 35.45 -16.14
CA ASP A 107 -12.11 34.50 -15.27
C ASP A 107 -13.16 33.57 -14.65
N PRO A 108 -13.08 32.22 -14.79
CA PRO A 108 -14.03 31.27 -14.21
C PRO A 108 -13.84 31.14 -12.69
N GLY A 109 -13.76 32.29 -12.02
CA GLY A 109 -13.46 32.43 -10.61
C GLY A 109 -13.27 33.92 -10.33
N ASP A 110 -14.32 34.56 -9.85
CA ASP A 110 -14.11 35.61 -8.85
C ASP A 110 -13.32 34.91 -7.72
N GLU A 111 -12.00 35.08 -7.74
CA GLU A 111 -11.04 34.64 -6.74
C GLU A 111 -11.17 33.15 -6.34
N SER A 112 -10.81 32.22 -7.25
CA SER A 112 -10.24 30.99 -6.71
C SER A 112 -8.95 31.39 -6.02
N GLU A 113 -8.88 31.17 -4.71
CA GLU A 113 -7.69 31.50 -3.91
C GLU A 113 -6.40 30.92 -4.53
N GLU A 114 -6.50 29.92 -5.40
CA GLU A 114 -5.41 29.21 -6.06
C GLU A 114 -4.49 30.10 -6.93
N GLU A 115 -5.01 31.02 -7.77
CA GLU A 115 -4.13 31.87 -8.60
C GLU A 115 -3.56 33.09 -7.84
N ARG A 116 -4.32 33.66 -6.88
CA ARG A 116 -3.76 34.64 -5.94
C ARG A 116 -2.70 34.01 -5.04
N LEU A 117 -2.86 32.74 -4.70
CA LEU A 117 -1.85 31.99 -3.97
C LEU A 117 -0.62 31.76 -4.83
N GLU A 118 -0.71 31.48 -6.13
CA GLU A 118 0.44 31.35 -7.02
C GLU A 118 1.25 32.66 -7.19
N ASP A 119 0.60 33.80 -7.36
CA ASP A 119 1.30 35.11 -7.36
C ASP A 119 1.87 35.48 -5.98
N MET A 120 1.21 35.08 -4.89
CA MET A 120 1.78 35.19 -3.53
C MET A 120 2.89 34.17 -3.27
N LEU A 121 2.94 33.05 -3.99
CA LEU A 121 3.97 32.02 -3.86
C LEU A 121 5.30 32.50 -4.46
N GLU A 122 5.26 33.36 -5.48
CA GLU A 122 6.42 34.07 -6.05
C GLU A 122 6.97 35.19 -5.15
N SER A 123 6.19 35.69 -4.18
CA SER A 123 6.60 36.82 -3.33
C SER A 123 7.76 36.53 -2.36
N GLY A 124 8.25 35.28 -2.26
CA GLY A 124 9.43 34.94 -1.46
C GLY A 124 9.33 35.20 0.04
N HIS A 125 8.17 35.64 0.55
CA HIS A 125 7.99 35.88 1.97
C HIS A 125 7.87 34.55 2.74
N PRO A 126 8.69 34.34 3.79
CA PRO A 126 8.56 33.19 4.68
C PRO A 126 7.16 33.18 5.29
N LEU A 127 6.54 32.01 5.34
CA LEU A 127 5.31 31.83 6.10
C LEU A 127 5.64 32.02 7.59
N GLU A 128 5.15 33.10 8.19
CA GLU A 128 5.36 33.39 9.61
C GLU A 128 4.48 32.46 10.45
N LEU A 129 5.12 31.69 11.33
CA LEU A 129 4.42 30.81 12.27
C LEU A 129 4.02 31.61 13.51
N PRO A 130 2.78 31.43 14.02
CA PRO A 130 2.38 32.03 15.28
C PRO A 130 3.27 31.52 16.43
N PRO A 131 3.55 32.34 17.46
CA PRO A 131 4.29 31.91 18.63
C PRO A 131 3.73 30.61 19.23
N CYS A 132 4.60 29.71 19.66
CA CYS A 132 4.18 28.44 20.27
C CYS A 132 3.80 28.66 21.74
N GLU A 133 2.63 29.29 21.95
CA GLU A 133 2.10 29.69 23.26
C GLU A 133 0.60 29.32 23.35
N PRO A 134 0.05 29.09 24.56
CA PRO A 134 -1.35 28.68 24.72
C PRO A 134 -2.36 29.63 24.04
N GLY A 135 -2.07 30.94 24.06
CA GLY A 135 -2.94 31.97 23.46
C GLY A 135 -2.98 31.98 21.93
N CYS A 136 -2.07 31.27 21.27
CA CYS A 136 -1.93 31.25 19.81
C CYS A 136 -2.32 29.90 19.18
N LEU A 137 -2.82 28.94 19.99
CA LEU A 137 -3.19 27.61 19.50
C LEU A 137 -4.35 27.65 18.49
N GLU A 138 -5.32 28.54 18.69
CA GLU A 138 -6.47 28.71 17.78
C GLU A 138 -6.02 29.20 16.40
N GLU A 139 -5.12 30.19 16.36
CA GLU A 139 -4.52 30.70 15.13
C GLU A 139 -3.70 29.62 14.40
N LEU A 140 -2.94 28.81 15.15
CA LEU A 140 -2.18 27.70 14.58
C LEU A 140 -3.09 26.60 14.02
N GLU A 141 -4.17 26.26 14.72
CA GLU A 141 -5.16 25.29 14.28
C GLU A 141 -5.80 25.72 12.96
N GLU A 142 -6.27 26.97 12.87
CA GLU A 142 -6.84 27.54 11.64
C GLU A 142 -5.82 27.54 10.49
N LEU A 143 -4.57 27.93 10.77
CA LEU A 143 -3.50 27.90 9.79
C LEU A 143 -3.26 26.48 9.26
N VAL A 144 -3.13 25.48 10.14
CA VAL A 144 -2.90 24.08 9.74
C VAL A 144 -4.07 23.56 8.90
N MET A 145 -5.31 23.81 9.31
CA MET A 145 -6.49 23.33 8.59
C MET A 145 -6.65 23.99 7.22
N SER A 146 -6.39 25.30 7.12
CA SER A 146 -6.53 26.06 5.87
C SER A 146 -5.54 25.64 4.78
N VAL A 147 -4.37 25.08 5.15
CA VAL A 147 -3.37 24.65 4.17
C VAL A 147 -3.59 23.23 3.65
N LEU A 148 -4.35 22.39 4.35
CA LEU A 148 -4.54 20.97 3.97
C LEU A 148 -5.00 20.76 2.52
N PRO A 149 -5.93 21.57 1.96
CA PRO A 149 -6.39 21.38 0.58
C PRO A 149 -5.29 21.64 -0.46
N SER A 150 -4.33 22.55 -0.20
CA SER A 150 -3.34 23.00 -1.18
C SER A 150 -1.98 22.30 -1.00
N PRO A 151 -1.50 21.50 -1.97
CA PRO A 151 -0.21 20.83 -1.90
C PRO A 151 0.98 21.78 -1.68
N VAL A 152 0.95 22.95 -2.32
CA VAL A 152 2.04 23.94 -2.26
C VAL A 152 2.10 24.61 -0.88
N ARG A 153 0.93 24.96 -0.32
CA ARG A 153 0.86 25.53 1.04
C ARG A 153 1.30 24.52 2.10
N ARG A 154 0.95 23.23 1.93
CA ARG A 154 1.45 22.14 2.79
C ARG A 154 2.97 22.09 2.81
N GLU A 155 3.63 22.23 1.66
CA GLU A 155 5.09 22.25 1.56
C GLU A 155 5.70 23.45 2.32
N LYS A 156 5.16 24.66 2.08
CA LYS A 156 5.65 25.87 2.77
C LYS A 156 5.48 25.78 4.29
N LEU A 157 4.33 25.29 4.77
CA LEU A 157 4.11 25.11 6.21
C LEU A 157 5.08 24.09 6.80
N ALA A 158 5.30 22.96 6.12
CA ALA A 158 6.22 21.93 6.59
C ALA A 158 7.65 22.45 6.74
N LEU A 159 8.13 23.24 5.76
CA LEU A 159 9.46 23.87 5.84
C LEU A 159 9.56 24.86 7.01
N ALA A 160 8.52 25.67 7.25
CA ALA A 160 8.48 26.59 8.38
C ALA A 160 8.50 25.86 9.73
N LEU A 161 7.73 24.77 9.86
CA LEU A 161 7.67 23.96 11.09
C LEU A 161 9.00 23.28 11.39
N LEU A 162 9.69 22.77 10.36
CA LEU A 162 11.01 22.14 10.49
C LEU A 162 12.09 23.14 10.89
N SER A 163 12.18 24.26 10.18
CA SER A 163 13.23 25.27 10.40
C SER A 163 13.18 25.89 11.80
N SER A 164 11.99 26.03 12.37
CA SER A 164 11.79 26.60 13.71
C SER A 164 11.83 25.58 14.85
N GLY A 165 11.95 24.29 14.53
CA GLY A 165 11.86 23.19 15.50
C GLY A 165 10.51 23.14 16.21
N TYR A 166 9.43 23.56 15.53
CA TYR A 166 8.14 23.88 16.13
C TYR A 166 7.48 22.68 16.79
N ILE A 167 7.55 21.50 16.16
CA ILE A 167 6.92 20.27 16.67
C ILE A 167 7.35 19.98 18.11
N ARG A 168 8.65 20.07 18.42
CA ARG A 168 9.15 19.79 19.78
C ARG A 168 8.65 20.81 20.79
N LYS A 169 8.53 22.08 20.42
CA LYS A 169 7.97 23.13 21.28
C LYS A 169 6.47 22.89 21.52
N LEU A 170 5.74 22.47 20.48
CA LEU A 170 4.32 22.13 20.57
C LEU A 170 4.09 20.95 21.53
N LEU A 171 4.94 19.92 21.47
CA LEU A 171 4.85 18.78 22.39
C LEU A 171 5.25 19.15 23.83
N GLN A 172 6.19 20.09 24.03
CA GLN A 172 6.47 20.64 25.36
C GLN A 172 5.26 21.39 25.92
N LEU A 173 4.58 22.18 25.08
CA LEU A 173 3.35 22.86 25.45
C LEU A 173 2.25 21.86 25.81
N PHE A 174 2.11 20.76 25.06
CA PHE A 174 1.19 19.68 25.40
C PHE A 174 1.44 19.11 26.80
N ARG A 175 2.70 18.79 27.15
CA ARG A 175 3.03 18.27 28.49
C ARG A 175 2.63 19.26 29.59
N ALA A 176 2.88 20.56 29.39
CA ALA A 176 2.46 21.59 30.35
C ALA A 176 0.93 21.70 30.46
N SER A 177 0.20 21.70 29.34
CA SER A 177 -1.26 21.72 29.33
C SER A 177 -1.87 20.49 30.01
N GLU A 178 -1.23 19.32 29.88
CA GLU A 178 -1.65 18.08 30.55
C GLU A 178 -1.44 18.16 32.07
N GLU A 179 -0.31 18.70 32.53
CA GLU A 179 -0.01 18.92 33.95
C GLU A 179 -0.98 19.93 34.60
N GLU A 180 -1.37 20.97 33.87
CA GLU A 180 -2.31 22.00 34.33
C GLU A 180 -3.78 21.56 34.21
N GLY A 181 -4.07 20.50 33.46
CA GLY A 181 -5.42 20.03 33.19
C GLY A 181 -6.22 20.95 32.26
N ASP A 182 -5.54 21.72 31.39
CA ASP A 182 -6.19 22.60 30.41
C ASP A 182 -6.83 21.80 29.28
N ARG A 183 -8.08 21.39 29.49
CA ARG A 183 -8.80 20.57 28.51
C ARG A 183 -9.06 21.27 27.18
N ARG A 184 -9.18 22.60 27.15
CA ARG A 184 -9.40 23.32 25.89
C ARG A 184 -8.12 23.31 25.06
N GLY A 185 -6.98 23.65 25.66
CA GLY A 185 -5.68 23.59 25.00
C GLY A 185 -5.37 22.18 24.48
N LEU A 186 -5.65 21.14 25.27
CA LEU A 186 -5.44 19.74 24.85
C LEU A 186 -6.28 19.33 23.64
N GLN A 187 -7.53 19.82 23.54
CA GLN A 187 -8.39 19.58 22.37
C GLN A 187 -7.91 20.31 21.12
N GLN A 188 -7.37 21.52 21.26
CA GLN A 188 -6.75 22.25 20.14
C GLN A 188 -5.47 21.56 19.67
N LEU A 189 -4.63 21.13 20.62
CA LEU A 189 -3.42 20.36 20.34
C LEU A 189 -3.72 19.04 19.62
N HIS A 190 -4.81 18.35 19.97
CA HIS A 190 -5.30 17.21 19.21
C HIS A 190 -5.54 17.55 17.73
N GLN A 191 -6.28 18.63 17.46
CA GLN A 191 -6.60 19.04 16.08
C GLN A 191 -5.36 19.46 15.30
N ILE A 192 -4.46 20.22 15.93
CA ILE A 192 -3.19 20.62 15.33
C ILE A 192 -2.36 19.38 14.99
N VAL A 193 -2.11 18.48 15.93
CA VAL A 193 -1.30 17.27 15.69
C VAL A 193 -1.92 16.37 14.62
N ARG A 194 -3.26 16.21 14.63
CA ARG A 194 -3.98 15.50 13.56
C ARG A 194 -3.78 16.17 12.20
N GLY A 195 -3.90 17.50 12.13
CA GLY A 195 -3.64 18.27 10.92
C GLY A 195 -2.18 18.13 10.44
N LEU A 196 -1.20 18.13 11.35
CA LEU A 196 0.21 17.93 11.03
C LEU A 196 0.48 16.55 10.40
N LEU A 197 -0.18 15.49 10.89
CA LEU A 197 -0.11 14.16 10.26
C LEU A 197 -0.69 14.18 8.83
N LEU A 198 -1.81 14.90 8.64
CA LEU A 198 -2.48 15.04 7.34
C LEU A 198 -1.74 15.94 6.34
N LEU A 199 -0.73 16.70 6.77
CA LEU A 199 0.20 17.36 5.85
C LEU A 199 0.92 16.34 4.96
N ASN A 200 1.05 15.10 5.44
CA ASN A 200 1.60 13.96 4.70
C ASN A 200 3.02 14.23 4.18
N LYS A 201 3.89 14.80 5.02
CA LYS A 201 5.29 15.14 4.70
C LYS A 201 6.27 14.27 5.47
N ALA A 202 7.12 13.53 4.77
CA ALA A 202 8.04 12.54 5.36
C ALA A 202 8.93 13.13 6.47
N THR A 203 9.51 14.31 6.22
CA THR A 203 10.39 15.01 7.17
C THR A 203 9.68 15.43 8.46
N LEU A 204 8.39 15.75 8.41
CA LEU A 204 7.61 16.02 9.63
C LEU A 204 7.33 14.71 10.38
N LEU A 205 6.95 13.66 9.67
CA LEU A 205 6.69 12.34 10.26
C LEU A 205 7.93 11.78 10.96
N GLU A 206 9.13 11.96 10.38
CA GLU A 206 10.40 11.59 11.01
C GLU A 206 10.59 12.27 12.39
N VAL A 207 10.28 13.57 12.50
CA VAL A 207 10.36 14.30 13.77
C VAL A 207 9.26 13.84 14.73
N MET A 208 8.01 13.76 14.27
CA MET A 208 6.87 13.36 15.09
C MET A 208 7.02 11.94 15.65
N PHE A 209 7.59 11.02 14.86
CA PHE A 209 7.76 9.62 15.24
C PHE A 209 9.13 9.29 15.81
N SER A 210 9.98 10.28 16.02
CA SER A 210 11.20 10.09 16.82
C SER A 210 10.85 9.55 18.22
N ASP A 211 11.77 8.80 18.82
CA ASP A 211 11.50 8.07 20.07
C ASP A 211 11.17 9.00 21.24
N ASP A 212 11.72 10.22 21.25
CA ASP A 212 11.43 11.26 22.24
C ASP A 212 10.08 11.95 22.02
N CYS A 213 9.48 11.87 20.83
CA CYS A 213 8.26 12.60 20.46
C CYS A 213 7.03 11.69 20.31
N ILE A 214 7.18 10.45 19.84
CA ILE A 214 6.05 9.61 19.40
C ILE A 214 5.01 9.37 20.49
N MET A 215 5.43 9.21 21.74
CA MET A 215 4.49 9.01 22.85
C MET A 215 3.70 10.28 23.17
N ASP A 216 4.30 11.45 23.04
CA ASP A 216 3.57 12.72 23.21
C ASP A 216 2.62 12.96 22.03
N VAL A 217 3.03 12.61 20.80
CA VAL A 217 2.14 12.67 19.63
C VAL A 217 0.91 11.80 19.84
N VAL A 218 1.09 10.56 20.32
CA VAL A 218 -0.04 9.69 20.70
C VAL A 218 -0.86 10.33 21.82
N GLY A 219 -0.21 10.94 22.82
CA GLY A 219 -0.87 11.67 23.91
C GLY A 219 -1.77 12.81 23.43
N CYS A 220 -1.30 13.64 22.49
CA CYS A 220 -2.13 14.68 21.87
C CYS A 220 -3.38 14.06 21.21
N LEU A 221 -3.22 12.91 20.55
CA LEU A 221 -4.32 12.23 19.86
C LEU A 221 -5.36 11.59 20.80
N GLU A 222 -5.08 11.48 22.11
CA GLU A 222 -6.03 10.98 23.11
C GLU A 222 -7.20 11.95 23.36
N TYR A 223 -7.00 13.26 23.15
CA TYR A 223 -7.92 14.33 23.53
C TYR A 223 -8.91 14.73 22.41
N GLU A 224 -9.58 13.74 21.83
CA GLU A 224 -10.57 13.95 20.77
C GLU A 224 -11.75 14.83 21.25
N PRO A 225 -12.07 15.96 20.58
CA PRO A 225 -13.10 16.88 21.07
C PRO A 225 -14.51 16.30 21.19
N ALA A 226 -14.82 15.28 20.37
CA ALA A 226 -16.12 14.60 20.39
C ALA A 226 -16.33 13.72 21.63
N LEU A 227 -15.26 13.41 22.37
CA LEU A 227 -15.30 12.49 23.51
C LEU A 227 -15.24 13.25 24.84
N LEU A 228 -16.02 12.77 25.82
CA LEU A 228 -16.08 13.33 27.16
C LEU A 228 -14.84 12.99 28.00
N GLN A 229 -14.16 11.89 27.69
CA GLN A 229 -12.94 11.45 28.33
C GLN A 229 -11.89 11.09 27.27
N PRO A 230 -10.60 11.35 27.56
CA PRO A 230 -9.52 11.00 26.65
C PRO A 230 -9.45 9.47 26.48
N LYS A 231 -9.07 9.05 25.27
CA LYS A 231 -8.73 7.63 25.02
C LYS A 231 -7.41 7.29 25.73
N SER A 232 -7.21 6.04 26.11
CA SER A 232 -5.99 5.61 26.84
C SER A 232 -5.00 4.89 25.91
N HIS A 233 -4.63 5.54 24.81
CA HIS A 233 -3.73 4.98 23.79
C HIS A 233 -2.31 4.76 24.32
N ARG A 234 -1.73 5.75 25.03
CA ARG A 234 -0.40 5.63 25.64
C ARG A 234 -0.37 4.50 26.67
N GLN A 235 -1.42 4.38 27.49
CA GLN A 235 -1.54 3.29 28.45
C GLN A 235 -1.59 1.92 27.74
N PHE A 236 -2.37 1.79 26.68
CA PHE A 236 -2.40 0.56 25.88
C PHE A 236 -1.01 0.22 25.33
N LEU A 237 -0.32 1.18 24.72
CA LEU A 237 1.00 0.99 24.11
C LEU A 237 2.14 0.72 25.10
N THR A 238 1.95 1.05 26.38
CA THR A 238 2.98 0.88 27.43
C THR A 238 2.69 -0.31 28.35
N GLU A 239 1.44 -0.53 28.74
CA GLU A 239 1.06 -1.53 29.74
C GLU A 239 0.42 -2.79 29.13
N THR A 240 -0.32 -2.64 28.03
CA THR A 240 -1.09 -3.74 27.43
C THR A 240 -0.34 -4.40 26.27
N ALA A 241 0.22 -3.60 25.37
CA ALA A 241 1.03 -4.06 24.25
C ALA A 241 2.40 -4.50 24.77
N ARG A 242 2.54 -5.79 25.06
CA ARG A 242 3.82 -6.35 25.52
C ARG A 242 4.69 -6.71 24.32
N PHE A 243 5.84 -6.03 24.20
CA PHE A 243 6.88 -6.43 23.27
C PHE A 243 7.44 -7.79 23.68
N ARG A 244 7.27 -8.79 22.82
CA ARG A 244 7.73 -10.16 23.06
C ARG A 244 8.99 -10.42 22.25
N GLU A 245 10.10 -10.54 22.95
CA GLU A 245 11.37 -10.95 22.34
C GLU A 245 11.47 -12.47 22.34
N VAL A 246 11.32 -13.09 21.18
CA VAL A 246 11.62 -14.52 21.02
C VAL A 246 13.09 -14.80 21.29
N ILE A 247 13.98 -13.94 20.82
CA ILE A 247 15.39 -13.94 21.17
C ILE A 247 15.76 -12.51 21.57
N PRO A 248 16.57 -12.31 22.64
CA PRO A 248 16.96 -10.98 23.08
C PRO A 248 17.62 -10.18 21.96
N ILE A 249 17.05 -9.04 21.58
CA ILE A 249 17.61 -8.17 20.56
C ILE A 249 18.64 -7.25 21.24
N ARG A 250 19.92 -7.44 20.92
CA ARG A 250 21.02 -6.71 21.56
C ARG A 250 21.10 -5.27 21.07
N ASP A 251 20.83 -5.06 19.79
CA ASP A 251 20.85 -3.75 19.18
C ASP A 251 19.70 -2.87 19.69
N SER A 252 20.03 -1.71 20.27
CA SER A 252 19.03 -0.75 20.73
C SER A 252 18.34 -0.03 19.58
N GLU A 253 19.03 0.22 18.47
CA GLU A 253 18.47 0.88 17.29
C GLU A 253 17.42 -0.01 16.61
N LEU A 254 17.72 -1.30 16.45
CA LEU A 254 16.75 -2.27 15.93
C LEU A 254 15.49 -2.33 16.82
N ARG A 255 15.67 -2.41 18.14
CA ARG A 255 14.53 -2.37 19.08
C ARG A 255 13.72 -1.09 18.94
N GLN A 256 14.37 0.05 18.84
CA GLN A 256 13.72 1.35 18.65
C GLN A 256 12.92 1.37 17.34
N LYS A 257 13.47 0.87 16.23
CA LYS A 257 12.76 0.77 14.94
C LYS A 257 11.56 -0.17 15.02
N ILE A 258 11.66 -1.31 15.70
CA ILE A 258 10.52 -2.23 15.91
C ILE A 258 9.41 -1.53 16.68
N HIS A 259 9.74 -0.87 17.79
CA HIS A 259 8.76 -0.11 18.58
C HIS A 259 8.14 1.04 17.79
N GLN A 260 8.96 1.80 17.05
CA GLN A 260 8.49 2.89 16.19
C GLN A 260 7.51 2.37 15.14
N THR A 261 7.86 1.28 14.45
CA THR A 261 6.99 0.65 13.44
C THR A 261 5.65 0.24 14.02
N TYR A 262 5.66 -0.43 15.18
CA TYR A 262 4.42 -0.84 15.86
C TYR A 262 3.56 0.35 16.28
N ARG A 263 4.17 1.39 16.85
CA ARG A 263 3.46 2.61 17.29
C ARG A 263 2.88 3.38 16.10
N VAL A 264 3.62 3.51 15.00
CA VAL A 264 3.14 4.18 13.77
C VAL A 264 2.02 3.37 13.11
N GLN A 265 2.15 2.05 13.05
CA GLN A 265 1.08 1.16 12.57
C GLN A 265 -0.18 1.31 13.46
N TYR A 266 -0.03 1.40 14.78
CA TYR A 266 -1.15 1.64 15.69
C TYR A 266 -1.82 3.00 15.44
N ILE A 267 -1.04 4.06 15.20
CA ILE A 267 -1.58 5.38 14.83
C ILE A 267 -2.40 5.26 13.53
N GLN A 268 -1.87 4.57 12.52
CA GLN A 268 -2.54 4.35 11.25
C GLN A 268 -3.85 3.55 11.41
N ASP A 269 -3.79 2.38 12.06
CA ASP A 269 -4.91 1.43 12.02
C ASP A 269 -5.99 1.73 13.06
N ILE A 270 -5.61 2.30 14.22
CA ILE A 270 -6.51 2.45 15.38
C ILE A 270 -6.88 3.89 15.63
N ILE A 271 -5.95 4.83 15.48
CA ILE A 271 -6.20 6.25 15.79
C ILE A 271 -6.76 6.98 14.57
N LEU A 272 -6.25 6.69 13.38
CA LEU A 272 -6.67 7.29 12.11
C LEU A 272 -7.23 6.24 11.13
N PRO A 273 -8.25 5.45 11.52
CA PRO A 273 -8.82 4.45 10.62
C PRO A 273 -9.38 5.14 9.37
N THR A 274 -8.87 4.76 8.20
CA THR A 274 -9.33 5.27 6.91
C THR A 274 -10.76 4.79 6.66
N HIS A 275 -11.72 5.72 6.60
CA HIS A 275 -13.11 5.40 6.31
C HIS A 275 -13.49 5.66 4.84
N SER A 276 -12.58 6.25 4.04
CA SER A 276 -12.78 6.51 2.61
C SER A 276 -11.50 6.47 1.77
N VAL A 277 -11.65 6.17 0.47
CA VAL A 277 -10.55 6.15 -0.53
C VAL A 277 -9.88 7.52 -0.71
N LEU A 278 -10.58 8.61 -0.38
CA LEU A 278 -10.00 9.97 -0.42
C LEU A 278 -8.96 10.16 0.71
N GLU A 279 -9.15 9.52 1.86
CA GLU A 279 -8.22 9.55 3.00
C GLU A 279 -6.96 8.70 2.76
N ASP A 280 -7.03 7.66 1.92
CA ASP A 280 -5.86 6.82 1.57
C ASP A 280 -4.72 7.63 0.93
N ASN A 281 -5.05 8.66 0.14
CA ASN A 281 -4.04 9.54 -0.46
C ASN A 281 -3.33 10.41 0.60
N PHE A 282 -3.99 10.72 1.72
CA PHE A 282 -3.43 11.55 2.80
C PHE A 282 -2.53 10.78 3.77
N LEU A 283 -2.58 9.44 3.78
CA LEU A 283 -1.74 8.59 4.64
C LEU A 283 -0.70 7.77 3.85
N SER A 284 -0.57 8.01 2.54
CA SER A 284 0.40 7.33 1.68
C SER A 284 1.85 7.45 2.15
N THR A 285 2.24 8.58 2.75
CA THR A 285 3.60 8.74 3.31
C THR A 285 3.75 7.99 4.63
N LEU A 286 2.67 7.83 5.42
CA LEU A 286 2.68 6.99 6.62
C LEU A 286 2.86 5.51 6.27
N SER A 287 2.12 5.02 5.28
CA SER A 287 2.30 3.66 4.76
C SER A 287 3.72 3.45 4.23
N SER A 288 4.27 4.44 3.53
CA SER A 288 5.65 4.41 3.04
C SER A 288 6.67 4.40 4.20
N PHE A 289 6.43 5.19 5.25
CA PHE A 289 7.28 5.21 6.45
C PHE A 289 7.33 3.83 7.13
N ILE A 290 6.17 3.20 7.34
CA ILE A 290 6.08 1.84 7.88
C ILE A 290 6.80 0.85 6.97
N PHE A 291 6.63 0.97 5.66
CA PHE A 291 7.29 0.11 4.67
C PHE A 291 8.82 0.21 4.76
N PHE A 292 9.38 1.43 4.77
CA PHE A 292 10.83 1.63 4.87
C PHE A 292 11.38 1.12 6.21
N ASN A 293 10.67 1.36 7.31
CA ASN A 293 11.05 0.79 8.60
C ASN A 293 11.08 -0.74 8.59
N LYS A 294 10.10 -1.41 7.97
CA LYS A 294 10.09 -2.88 7.82
C LYS A 294 11.30 -3.36 7.02
N VAL A 295 11.65 -2.67 5.93
CA VAL A 295 12.84 -3.00 5.13
C VAL A 295 14.12 -2.88 5.98
N GLU A 296 14.27 -1.80 6.75
CA GLU A 296 15.43 -1.60 7.63
C GLU A 296 15.52 -2.64 8.75
N ILE A 297 14.39 -2.95 9.41
CA ILE A 297 14.32 -4.02 10.42
C ILE A 297 14.78 -5.34 9.82
N VAL A 298 14.34 -5.67 8.61
CA VAL A 298 14.74 -6.91 7.93
C VAL A 298 16.22 -6.91 7.61
N SER A 299 16.76 -5.80 7.10
CA SER A 299 18.20 -5.67 6.82
C SER A 299 19.06 -5.79 8.08
N MET A 300 18.70 -5.11 9.18
CA MET A 300 19.44 -5.19 10.44
C MET A 300 19.44 -6.60 11.04
N LEU A 301 18.31 -7.30 10.98
CA LEU A 301 18.21 -8.70 11.42
C LEU A 301 18.97 -9.66 10.51
N GLN A 302 18.97 -9.41 9.20
CA GLN A 302 19.73 -10.20 8.22
C GLN A 302 21.25 -10.11 8.48
N GLU A 303 21.74 -8.94 8.89
CA GLU A 303 23.16 -8.72 9.20
C GLU A 303 23.59 -9.32 10.55
N ASP A 304 22.65 -9.59 11.47
CA ASP A 304 22.93 -10.25 12.74
C ASP A 304 22.94 -11.79 12.61
N GLU A 305 24.02 -12.32 12.01
CA GLU A 305 24.21 -13.76 11.85
C GLU A 305 24.12 -14.53 13.19
N LYS A 306 24.50 -13.91 14.30
CA LYS A 306 24.44 -14.56 15.64
C LYS A 306 23.01 -14.73 16.09
N PHE A 307 22.18 -13.70 15.90
CA PHE A 307 20.76 -13.78 16.17
C PHE A 307 20.11 -14.89 15.34
N LEU A 308 20.34 -14.91 14.03
CA LEU A 308 19.76 -15.92 13.12
C LEU A 308 20.23 -17.35 13.45
N THR A 309 21.51 -17.54 13.72
CA THR A 309 22.05 -18.85 14.11
C THR A 309 21.45 -19.34 15.42
N GLU A 310 21.24 -18.44 16.39
CA GLU A 310 20.58 -18.76 17.66
C GLU A 310 19.10 -19.14 17.46
N VAL A 311 18.37 -18.46 16.55
CA VAL A 311 16.99 -18.84 16.17
C VAL A 311 16.97 -20.30 15.70
N PHE A 312 17.85 -20.66 14.77
CA PHE A 312 17.89 -22.02 14.19
C PHE A 312 18.33 -23.08 15.20
N ALA A 313 19.30 -22.75 16.05
CA ALA A 313 19.73 -23.63 17.13
C ALA A 313 18.57 -23.94 18.09
N GLN A 314 17.83 -22.91 18.55
CA GLN A 314 16.71 -23.13 19.47
C GLN A 314 15.50 -23.81 18.78
N LEU A 315 15.26 -23.56 17.50
CA LEU A 315 14.19 -24.25 16.75
C LEU A 315 14.42 -25.77 16.68
N THR A 316 15.68 -26.18 16.55
CA THR A 316 16.09 -27.58 16.35
C THR A 316 16.47 -28.30 17.63
N ASP A 317 16.74 -27.58 18.73
CA ASP A 317 17.07 -28.16 20.03
C ASP A 317 15.87 -28.93 20.61
N GLU A 318 16.07 -30.20 20.95
CA GLU A 318 15.07 -31.06 21.62
C GLU A 318 14.67 -30.52 23.00
N ALA A 319 15.55 -29.76 23.66
CA ALA A 319 15.28 -29.17 24.96
C ALA A 319 14.36 -27.94 24.92
N THR A 320 14.11 -27.37 23.74
CA THR A 320 13.23 -26.20 23.60
C THR A 320 11.77 -26.58 23.87
N GLU A 321 11.10 -25.83 24.73
CA GLU A 321 9.67 -26.02 25.03
C GLU A 321 8.80 -25.75 23.80
N ASP A 322 7.72 -26.51 23.63
CA ASP A 322 6.84 -26.38 22.44
C ASP A 322 6.24 -24.99 22.27
N SER A 323 5.88 -24.32 23.37
CA SER A 323 5.41 -22.92 23.34
C SER A 323 6.48 -22.00 22.79
N LYS A 324 7.74 -22.18 23.22
CA LYS A 324 8.85 -21.36 22.76
C LYS A 324 9.16 -21.62 21.29
N ARG A 325 9.13 -22.90 20.87
CA ARG A 325 9.33 -23.29 19.48
C ARG A 325 8.26 -22.71 18.55
N ARG A 326 6.99 -22.72 18.99
CA ARG A 326 5.88 -22.05 18.28
C ARG A 326 6.11 -20.55 18.14
N GLU A 327 6.60 -19.88 19.17
CA GLU A 327 6.93 -18.45 19.06
C GLU A 327 8.07 -18.21 18.07
N LEU A 328 9.14 -19.01 18.13
CA LEU A 328 10.31 -18.89 17.24
C LEU A 328 9.93 -19.09 15.77
N VAL A 329 9.17 -20.14 15.45
CA VAL A 329 8.79 -20.43 14.06
C VAL A 329 7.82 -19.38 13.51
N ASN A 330 6.90 -18.86 14.32
CA ASN A 330 5.99 -17.79 13.91
C ASN A 330 6.73 -16.46 13.70
N PHE A 331 7.67 -16.11 14.58
CA PHE A 331 8.55 -14.97 14.36
C PHE A 331 9.29 -15.10 13.03
N PHE A 332 9.87 -16.27 12.76
CA PHE A 332 10.65 -16.47 11.55
C PHE A 332 9.78 -16.49 10.29
N LYS A 333 8.55 -17.02 10.39
CA LYS A 333 7.53 -16.92 9.34
C LYS A 333 7.20 -15.45 9.01
N GLU A 334 6.95 -14.61 10.01
CA GLU A 334 6.72 -13.18 9.81
C GLU A 334 7.94 -12.48 9.20
N PHE A 335 9.14 -12.84 9.66
CA PHE A 335 10.40 -12.32 9.12
C PHE A 335 10.57 -12.66 7.64
N CYS A 336 10.29 -13.90 7.23
CA CYS A 336 10.27 -14.28 5.83
C CYS A 336 9.13 -13.61 5.05
N ALA A 337 7.95 -13.40 5.64
CA ALA A 337 6.86 -12.68 4.98
C ALA A 337 7.25 -11.23 4.67
N PHE A 338 7.97 -10.56 5.57
CA PHE A 338 8.49 -9.20 5.32
C PHE A 338 9.54 -9.16 4.21
N SER A 339 10.22 -10.26 3.88
CA SER A 339 11.14 -10.28 2.74
C SER A 339 10.46 -9.97 1.40
N GLN A 340 9.13 -10.13 1.29
CA GLN A 340 8.37 -9.77 0.09
C GLN A 340 8.39 -8.26 -0.19
N THR A 341 8.61 -7.43 0.83
CA THR A 341 8.71 -5.97 0.67
C THR A 341 10.09 -5.54 0.18
N LEU A 342 11.08 -6.44 0.18
CA LEU A 342 12.43 -6.15 -0.30
C LEU A 342 12.47 -6.09 -1.84
N GLN A 343 13.37 -5.26 -2.36
CA GLN A 343 13.70 -5.29 -3.78
C GLN A 343 14.27 -6.67 -4.18
N PRO A 344 14.07 -7.13 -5.43
CA PRO A 344 14.44 -8.49 -5.85
C PRO A 344 15.89 -8.88 -5.55
N GLN A 345 16.85 -7.94 -5.69
CA GLN A 345 18.26 -8.18 -5.39
C GLN A 345 18.51 -8.41 -3.90
N ASN A 346 17.93 -7.57 -3.04
CA ASN A 346 18.06 -7.71 -1.59
C ASN A 346 17.34 -8.96 -1.08
N ARG A 347 16.21 -9.32 -1.69
CA ARG A 347 15.46 -10.54 -1.39
C ARG A 347 16.26 -11.80 -1.75
N ASP A 348 16.93 -11.84 -2.90
CA ASP A 348 17.83 -12.94 -3.28
C ASP A 348 19.00 -13.06 -2.29
N ALA A 349 19.62 -11.94 -1.91
CA ALA A 349 20.68 -11.93 -0.89
C ALA A 349 20.19 -12.42 0.48
N PHE A 350 18.98 -12.04 0.87
CA PHE A 350 18.31 -12.46 2.11
C PHE A 350 18.20 -13.99 2.18
N PHE A 351 17.55 -14.62 1.20
CA PHE A 351 17.36 -16.08 1.21
C PHE A 351 18.66 -16.87 1.08
N LYS A 352 19.65 -16.35 0.34
CA LYS A 352 21.01 -16.92 0.33
C LYS A 352 21.68 -16.88 1.70
N THR A 353 21.53 -15.78 2.42
CA THR A 353 22.06 -15.65 3.79
C THR A 353 21.41 -16.69 4.70
N LEU A 354 20.08 -16.81 4.68
CA LEU A 354 19.36 -17.80 5.48
C LEU A 354 19.80 -19.24 5.16
N ALA A 355 19.94 -19.56 3.87
CA ALA A 355 20.40 -20.87 3.42
C ALA A 355 21.81 -21.19 3.94
N ASN A 356 22.75 -20.24 3.84
CA ASN A 356 24.12 -20.40 4.32
C ASN A 356 24.21 -20.58 5.84
N LEU A 357 23.28 -19.96 6.59
CA LEU A 357 23.20 -20.07 8.05
C LEU A 357 22.48 -21.34 8.53
N GLY A 358 21.90 -22.13 7.63
CA GLY A 358 21.32 -23.44 7.97
C GLY A 358 19.81 -23.46 8.20
N ILE A 359 19.04 -22.57 7.55
CA ILE A 359 17.57 -22.66 7.60
C ILE A 359 17.04 -23.98 7.03
N LEU A 360 17.64 -24.52 5.95
CA LEU A 360 17.14 -25.73 5.28
C LEU A 360 17.25 -26.98 6.17
N PRO A 361 18.40 -27.26 6.83
CA PRO A 361 18.48 -28.29 7.87
C PRO A 361 17.48 -28.06 9.01
N ALA A 362 17.26 -26.81 9.42
CA ALA A 362 16.30 -26.52 10.47
C ALA A 362 14.86 -26.86 10.05
N LEU A 363 14.48 -26.56 8.81
CA LEU A 363 13.16 -26.89 8.26
C LEU A 363 12.95 -28.41 8.13
N GLU A 364 13.98 -29.16 7.76
CA GLU A 364 13.93 -30.63 7.70
C GLU A 364 13.48 -31.23 9.05
N ILE A 365 14.09 -30.76 10.14
CA ILE A 365 13.78 -31.19 11.51
C ILE A 365 12.39 -30.70 11.93
N VAL A 366 12.10 -29.41 11.73
CA VAL A 366 10.88 -28.76 12.22
C VAL A 366 9.63 -29.26 11.49
N MET A 367 9.72 -29.56 10.18
CA MET A 367 8.63 -30.18 9.41
C MET A 367 8.40 -31.65 9.76
N GLY A 368 9.37 -32.31 10.41
CA GLY A 368 9.23 -33.68 10.91
C GLY A 368 8.55 -33.78 12.29
N MET A 369 8.28 -32.67 12.96
CA MET A 369 7.69 -32.65 14.31
C MET A 369 6.19 -32.97 14.30
N GLU A 370 5.64 -33.41 15.44
CA GLU A 370 4.21 -33.74 15.57
C GLU A 370 3.31 -32.50 15.67
N ASP A 371 3.83 -31.34 16.09
CA ASP A 371 3.04 -30.11 16.27
C ASP A 371 2.60 -29.53 14.92
N GLU A 372 1.28 -29.55 14.65
CA GLU A 372 0.67 -29.05 13.41
C GLU A 372 0.90 -27.55 13.17
N GLN A 373 0.91 -26.71 14.22
CA GLN A 373 1.14 -25.27 14.05
C GLN A 373 2.58 -25.00 13.64
N VAL A 374 3.52 -25.74 14.24
CA VAL A 374 4.94 -25.66 13.91
C VAL A 374 5.18 -26.14 12.47
N LYS A 375 4.59 -27.28 12.10
CA LYS A 375 4.66 -27.80 10.72
C LYS A 375 4.10 -26.82 9.70
N SER A 376 2.90 -26.30 9.93
CA SER A 376 2.27 -25.33 9.03
C SER A 376 3.12 -24.07 8.84
N ALA A 377 3.66 -23.51 9.92
CA ALA A 377 4.54 -22.34 9.83
C ALA A 377 5.86 -22.65 9.09
N ALA A 378 6.42 -23.85 9.28
CA ALA A 378 7.61 -24.30 8.55
C ALA A 378 7.33 -24.50 7.05
N MET A 379 6.15 -24.99 6.67
CA MET A 379 5.72 -25.09 5.27
C MET A 379 5.64 -23.70 4.61
N ASP A 380 5.12 -22.69 5.32
CA ASP A 380 5.08 -21.32 4.83
C ASP A 380 6.49 -20.75 4.62
N ILE A 381 7.41 -20.97 5.58
CA ILE A 381 8.82 -20.55 5.43
C ILE A 381 9.48 -21.24 4.23
N PHE A 382 9.27 -22.56 4.09
CA PHE A 382 9.78 -23.34 2.97
C PHE A 382 9.21 -22.84 1.62
N SER A 383 7.94 -22.43 1.60
CA SER A 383 7.31 -21.87 0.39
C SER A 383 8.03 -20.62 -0.12
N TYR A 384 8.43 -19.73 0.78
CA TYR A 384 9.20 -18.53 0.43
C TYR A 384 10.58 -18.87 -0.14
N LEU A 385 11.28 -19.85 0.44
CA LEU A 385 12.58 -20.31 -0.06
C LEU A 385 12.45 -20.91 -1.47
N VAL A 386 11.44 -21.73 -1.73
CA VAL A 386 11.18 -22.33 -3.04
C VAL A 386 10.75 -21.29 -4.08
N GLU A 387 9.91 -20.33 -3.69
CA GLU A 387 9.44 -19.27 -4.58
C GLU A 387 10.57 -18.32 -5.00
N PHE A 388 11.39 -17.87 -4.04
CA PHE A 388 12.37 -16.83 -4.28
C PHE A 388 13.79 -17.34 -4.54
N SER A 389 14.13 -18.57 -4.17
CA SER A 389 15.47 -19.14 -4.33
C SER A 389 15.46 -20.65 -4.62
N PRO A 390 14.73 -21.13 -5.65
CA PRO A 390 14.59 -22.56 -5.93
C PRO A 390 15.92 -23.27 -6.19
N SER A 391 16.88 -22.63 -6.86
CA SER A 391 18.19 -23.23 -7.12
C SER A 391 19.00 -23.49 -5.85
N VAL A 392 18.89 -22.62 -4.84
CA VAL A 392 19.57 -22.80 -3.54
C VAL A 392 18.99 -24.01 -2.81
N VAL A 393 17.66 -24.16 -2.85
CA VAL A 393 16.97 -25.32 -2.28
C VAL A 393 17.38 -26.62 -2.99
N ARG A 394 17.47 -26.62 -4.33
CA ARG A 394 17.95 -27.79 -5.08
C ARG A 394 19.39 -28.15 -4.76
N GLU A 395 20.27 -27.15 -4.70
CA GLU A 395 21.67 -27.35 -4.37
C GLU A 395 21.82 -28.02 -3.00
N PHE A 396 21.08 -27.54 -1.99
CA PHE A 396 21.03 -28.16 -0.68
C PHE A 396 20.57 -29.63 -0.74
N ILE A 397 19.43 -29.90 -1.37
CA ILE A 397 18.87 -31.25 -1.49
C ILE A 397 19.86 -32.22 -2.17
N MET A 398 20.61 -31.76 -3.17
CA MET A 398 21.62 -32.57 -3.86
C MET A 398 22.89 -32.80 -3.03
N GLN A 399 23.19 -31.91 -2.09
CA GLN A 399 24.35 -31.98 -1.19
C GLN A 399 24.07 -32.81 0.08
N GLU A 400 22.80 -33.07 0.40
CA GLU A 400 22.43 -33.96 1.51
C GLU A 400 23.16 -35.32 1.39
N PRO A 401 23.59 -35.93 2.51
CA PRO A 401 24.39 -37.14 2.47
C PRO A 401 23.66 -38.23 1.69
N GLN A 402 24.23 -38.67 0.57
CA GLN A 402 23.68 -39.77 -0.26
C GLN A 402 23.69 -41.15 0.47
N GLN A 403 24.11 -41.16 1.74
CA GLN A 403 24.11 -42.31 2.66
C GLN A 403 23.15 -42.12 3.84
N ALA A 404 22.47 -40.98 3.94
CA ALA A 404 21.36 -40.81 4.87
C ALA A 404 20.23 -41.77 4.47
N ASP A 405 19.45 -42.22 5.44
CA ASP A 405 18.24 -42.98 5.16
C ASP A 405 17.34 -42.14 4.24
N ASP A 406 16.79 -42.72 3.17
CA ASP A 406 15.96 -41.99 2.20
C ASP A 406 14.81 -41.26 2.93
N ASP A 407 14.42 -41.79 4.09
CA ASP A 407 13.39 -41.24 4.96
C ASP A 407 13.71 -39.90 5.64
N VAL A 408 14.96 -39.43 5.60
CA VAL A 408 15.46 -38.21 6.28
C VAL A 408 15.58 -37.01 5.32
N LEU A 409 15.75 -37.25 4.01
CA LEU A 409 15.94 -36.17 3.04
C LEU A 409 14.82 -35.12 3.12
N LEU A 410 15.16 -33.83 3.13
CA LEU A 410 14.19 -32.73 3.24
C LEU A 410 13.04 -32.86 2.22
N ILE A 411 13.37 -33.21 0.97
CA ILE A 411 12.37 -33.40 -0.08
C ILE A 411 11.45 -34.59 0.17
N ASN A 412 11.94 -35.66 0.81
CA ASN A 412 11.14 -36.82 1.17
C ASN A 412 10.28 -36.52 2.40
N VAL A 413 10.74 -35.68 3.34
CA VAL A 413 9.89 -35.12 4.42
C VAL A 413 8.74 -34.33 3.81
N VAL A 414 9.01 -33.44 2.85
CA VAL A 414 7.98 -32.68 2.11
C VAL A 414 6.98 -33.61 1.40
N ILE A 415 7.46 -34.65 0.70
CA ILE A 415 6.60 -35.63 0.03
C ILE A 415 5.72 -36.39 1.04
N LYS A 416 6.28 -36.81 2.17
CA LYS A 416 5.52 -37.50 3.23
C LYS A 416 4.45 -36.59 3.83
N GLN A 417 4.78 -35.34 4.15
CA GLN A 417 3.81 -34.38 4.67
C GLN A 417 2.68 -34.11 3.66
N MET A 418 3.00 -34.04 2.36
CA MET A 418 1.99 -33.92 1.30
C MET A 418 1.07 -35.15 1.23
N ILE A 419 1.61 -36.36 1.38
CA ILE A 419 0.84 -37.62 1.32
C ILE A 419 -0.01 -37.82 2.57
N CYS A 420 0.52 -37.43 3.73
CA CYS A 420 -0.08 -37.64 5.04
C CYS A 420 -0.83 -36.41 5.57
N ASP A 421 -1.19 -35.46 4.70
CA ASP A 421 -1.95 -34.28 5.09
C ASP A 421 -3.25 -34.69 5.78
N SER A 422 -3.44 -34.19 7.00
CA SER A 422 -4.60 -34.49 7.84
C SER A 422 -5.73 -33.48 7.64
N ASP A 423 -5.49 -32.39 6.90
CA ASP A 423 -6.48 -31.37 6.58
C ASP A 423 -7.60 -31.95 5.68
N PRO A 424 -8.88 -31.83 6.06
CA PRO A 424 -10.01 -32.30 5.25
C PRO A 424 -10.08 -31.67 3.85
N GLU A 425 -9.60 -30.44 3.69
CA GLU A 425 -9.54 -29.69 2.44
C GLU A 425 -8.23 -29.93 1.67
N LEU A 426 -7.28 -30.68 2.26
CA LEU A 426 -5.96 -30.99 1.69
C LEU A 426 -5.14 -29.72 1.35
N GLY A 427 -5.35 -28.63 2.10
CA GLY A 427 -4.72 -27.34 1.84
C GLY A 427 -3.19 -27.42 1.86
N GLY A 428 -2.62 -28.11 2.84
CA GLY A 428 -1.18 -28.32 2.97
C GLY A 428 -0.61 -29.17 1.84
N ALA A 429 -1.30 -30.25 1.47
CA ALA A 429 -0.92 -31.11 0.34
C ALA A 429 -0.92 -30.35 -0.98
N VAL A 430 -1.92 -29.49 -1.23
CA VAL A 430 -1.98 -28.65 -2.43
C VAL A 430 -0.82 -27.65 -2.48
N GLN A 431 -0.51 -27.01 -1.35
CA GLN A 431 0.64 -26.10 -1.24
C GLN A 431 1.95 -26.84 -1.53
N LEU A 432 2.22 -27.95 -0.85
CA LEU A 432 3.45 -28.73 -1.01
C LEU A 432 3.59 -29.33 -2.42
N MET A 433 2.49 -29.78 -3.03
CA MET A 433 2.47 -30.20 -4.43
C MET A 433 2.89 -29.05 -5.36
N GLY A 434 2.41 -27.83 -5.11
CA GLY A 434 2.84 -26.64 -5.83
C GLY A 434 4.35 -26.39 -5.70
N LEU A 435 4.90 -26.53 -4.49
CA LEU A 435 6.33 -26.37 -4.24
C LEU A 435 7.17 -27.44 -4.95
N LEU A 436 6.76 -28.71 -4.88
CA LEU A 436 7.42 -29.80 -5.59
C LEU A 436 7.39 -29.57 -7.10
N ARG A 437 6.26 -29.10 -7.64
CA ARG A 437 6.14 -28.74 -9.06
C ARG A 437 7.13 -27.65 -9.43
N THR A 438 7.22 -26.58 -8.64
CA THR A 438 8.21 -25.50 -8.86
C THR A 438 9.64 -26.04 -8.81
N LEU A 439 9.97 -26.88 -7.82
CA LEU A 439 11.32 -27.46 -7.73
C LEU A 439 11.66 -28.35 -8.93
N MET A 440 10.69 -29.10 -9.47
CA MET A 440 10.91 -29.99 -10.63
C MET A 440 10.74 -29.32 -11.99
N ASP A 441 10.26 -28.07 -12.05
CA ASP A 441 9.96 -27.41 -13.32
C ASP A 441 11.24 -27.15 -14.13
N PRO A 442 11.44 -27.77 -15.31
CA PRO A 442 12.64 -27.55 -16.09
C PRO A 442 12.78 -26.11 -16.64
N GLU A 443 11.69 -25.33 -16.67
CA GLU A 443 11.67 -23.96 -17.19
C GLU A 443 12.30 -22.94 -16.23
N ASN A 444 12.40 -23.25 -14.94
CA ASN A 444 13.09 -22.39 -13.98
C ASN A 444 14.55 -22.83 -13.69
N MET A 445 15.10 -23.72 -14.52
CA MET A 445 16.48 -24.24 -14.46
C MET A 445 17.34 -23.74 -15.63
N LEU A 446 17.11 -22.51 -16.11
CA LEU A 446 17.60 -22.03 -17.42
C LEU A 446 18.89 -21.18 -17.43
N ALA A 447 19.56 -20.98 -16.29
CA ALA A 447 20.82 -20.24 -16.27
C ALA A 447 21.93 -20.94 -17.13
N PRO A 448 22.85 -20.20 -17.76
CA PRO A 448 23.89 -20.81 -18.61
C PRO A 448 24.81 -21.82 -17.89
N ALA A 449 24.94 -21.71 -16.56
CA ALA A 449 25.64 -22.66 -15.69
C ALA A 449 24.76 -23.84 -15.20
N SER A 450 23.42 -23.77 -15.34
CA SER A 450 22.46 -24.73 -14.78
C SER A 450 22.05 -25.87 -15.71
N LYS A 451 22.66 -26.01 -16.91
CA LYS A 451 22.42 -27.21 -17.74
C LYS A 451 22.82 -28.49 -17.02
N ALA A 452 23.84 -28.44 -16.16
CA ALA A 452 24.23 -29.54 -15.27
C ALA A 452 23.22 -29.73 -14.14
N GLU A 453 22.82 -28.64 -13.45
CA GLU A 453 21.81 -28.63 -12.37
C GLU A 453 20.53 -29.35 -12.79
N LYS A 454 20.00 -29.05 -13.99
CA LYS A 454 18.79 -29.72 -14.51
C LYS A 454 18.95 -31.24 -14.58
N SER A 455 20.03 -31.72 -15.19
CA SER A 455 20.25 -33.17 -15.30
C SER A 455 20.53 -33.83 -13.96
N GLU A 456 21.28 -33.15 -13.09
CA GLU A 456 21.69 -33.66 -11.78
C GLU A 456 20.50 -33.75 -10.83
N PHE A 457 19.73 -32.66 -10.68
CA PHE A 457 18.58 -32.61 -9.77
C PHE A 457 17.47 -33.57 -10.19
N LEU A 458 17.13 -33.61 -11.49
CA LEU A 458 16.11 -34.56 -11.96
C LEU A 458 16.57 -36.00 -11.79
N SER A 459 17.84 -36.31 -12.09
CA SER A 459 18.38 -37.66 -11.86
C SER A 459 18.37 -38.04 -10.39
N PHE A 460 18.70 -37.09 -9.50
CA PHE A 460 18.61 -37.26 -8.05
C PHE A 460 17.18 -37.57 -7.64
N PHE A 461 16.20 -36.75 -8.06
CA PHE A 461 14.80 -36.93 -7.71
C PHE A 461 14.25 -38.29 -8.16
N TYR A 462 14.54 -38.70 -9.40
CA TYR A 462 14.12 -40.01 -9.90
C TYR A 462 14.75 -41.17 -9.13
N LYS A 463 16.00 -41.01 -8.67
CA LYS A 463 16.73 -42.05 -7.97
C LYS A 463 16.29 -42.19 -6.50
N TYR A 464 16.13 -41.08 -5.79
CA TYR A 464 15.98 -41.07 -4.32
C TYR A 464 14.60 -40.63 -3.82
N CYS A 465 13.75 -40.01 -4.67
CA CYS A 465 12.48 -39.44 -4.21
C CYS A 465 11.25 -40.08 -4.88
N MET A 466 11.40 -40.53 -6.14
CA MET A 466 10.28 -41.05 -6.93
C MET A 466 9.59 -42.26 -6.28
N HIS A 467 10.36 -43.11 -5.60
CA HIS A 467 9.80 -44.28 -4.91
C HIS A 467 8.92 -43.88 -3.72
N VAL A 468 9.29 -42.82 -2.98
CA VAL A 468 8.48 -42.27 -1.87
C VAL A 468 7.20 -41.64 -2.43
N LEU A 469 7.32 -40.83 -3.48
CA LEU A 469 6.18 -40.15 -4.11
C LEU A 469 5.14 -41.13 -4.67
N THR A 470 5.59 -42.26 -5.23
CA THR A 470 4.72 -43.26 -5.86
C THR A 470 4.27 -44.37 -4.90
N ALA A 471 4.84 -44.46 -3.69
CA ALA A 471 4.53 -45.51 -2.72
C ALA A 471 3.01 -45.64 -2.45
N PRO A 472 2.23 -44.57 -2.24
CA PRO A 472 0.79 -44.69 -2.00
C PRO A 472 0.05 -45.34 -3.17
N LEU A 473 0.41 -44.99 -4.42
CA LEU A 473 -0.21 -45.54 -5.62
C LEU A 473 0.06 -47.04 -5.76
N LEU A 474 1.28 -47.46 -5.42
CA LEU A 474 1.69 -48.87 -5.46
C LEU A 474 1.03 -49.68 -4.32
N CYS A 475 0.92 -49.10 -3.12
CA CYS A 475 0.20 -49.71 -2.00
C CYS A 475 -1.29 -49.90 -2.31
N PHE A 476 -1.95 -48.92 -2.95
CA PHE A 476 -3.33 -49.05 -3.42
C PHE A 476 -3.49 -50.19 -4.42
N TYR A 477 -2.55 -50.35 -5.36
CA TYR A 477 -2.58 -51.44 -6.32
C TYR A 477 -2.47 -52.82 -5.65
N VAL A 478 -1.61 -52.96 -4.64
CA VAL A 478 -1.45 -54.19 -3.86
C VAL A 478 -2.69 -54.48 -3.01
N LEU A 479 -3.30 -53.48 -2.39
CA LEU A 479 -4.55 -53.62 -1.63
C LEU A 479 -5.73 -54.02 -2.54
N LEU A 480 -5.85 -53.41 -3.71
CA LEU A 480 -6.85 -53.80 -4.72
C LEU A 480 -6.61 -55.22 -5.26
N ALA A 481 -5.35 -55.59 -5.53
CA ALA A 481 -5.00 -56.93 -5.99
C ALA A 481 -5.28 -58.00 -4.92
N THR A 482 -5.02 -57.71 -3.65
CA THR A 482 -5.29 -58.63 -2.52
C THR A 482 -6.78 -58.70 -2.17
N ALA A 483 -7.51 -57.58 -2.22
CA ALA A 483 -8.98 -57.57 -2.07
C ALA A 483 -9.67 -58.35 -3.21
N ASN A 484 -9.23 -58.17 -4.46
CA ASN A 484 -9.74 -58.97 -5.59
C ASN A 484 -9.38 -60.45 -5.48
N ALA A 485 -8.20 -60.78 -4.95
CA ALA A 485 -7.82 -62.17 -4.65
C ALA A 485 -8.72 -62.76 -3.54
N GLN A 486 -9.02 -62.03 -2.47
CA GLN A 486 -9.94 -62.48 -1.43
C GLN A 486 -11.37 -62.71 -1.95
N VAL A 487 -11.88 -61.85 -2.85
CA VAL A 487 -13.20 -62.03 -3.48
C VAL A 487 -13.25 -63.27 -4.38
N LEU A 488 -12.16 -63.59 -5.08
CA LEU A 488 -12.03 -64.83 -5.89
C LEU A 488 -11.94 -66.09 -5.03
N PHE A 489 -11.32 -66.03 -3.86
CA PHE A 489 -11.28 -67.17 -2.92
C PHE A 489 -12.60 -67.35 -2.14
N SER A 490 -13.35 -66.29 -1.84
CA SER A 490 -14.67 -66.38 -1.19
C SER A 490 -15.81 -66.79 -2.12
N SER A 491 -15.63 -66.71 -3.44
CA SER A 491 -16.59 -67.19 -4.45
C SER A 491 -16.33 -68.64 -4.90
N SER A 492 -15.33 -69.30 -4.29
CA SER A 492 -14.94 -70.69 -4.55
C SER A 492 -15.25 -71.64 -3.39
N SER A 493 -16.08 -71.23 -2.42
CA SER A 493 -16.48 -72.04 -1.24
C SER A 493 -17.95 -72.43 -1.29
#